data_AF-A0AAP0BJC3-F1
#
_entry.id   AF-A0AAP0BJC3-F1
#
_cell.length_a   1.000
_cell.length_b   1.000
_cell.length_c   1.000
_cell.angle_alpha   90.00
_cell.angle_beta   90.00
_cell.angle_gamma   90.00
#
_symmetry.space_group_name_H-M   'P 1'
#
loop_
_entity.id
_entity.type
_entity.pdbx_description
1 polymer ?
#
loop_
_entity_poly.entity_id
_entity_poly.type
_entity_poly.pdbx_seq_one_letter_code
_entity_poly.pdbx_strand_id
1 'polypeptide(L)'
;MAATRFLVVNGRPHAGDVPPVSTLLESLPGAYTTTRTHGNATILLFWERHLRRLSNSVRLLADHRPDLLGGPASTDHSSIRTLVGESLPKGLGLALAAMDEEITELAVTALVCSGGVSGSGALDLYLHIAFYVPPVFGAVGARLAIAGQGRDIAEAKYSQWARCVVSLRIGLLHGGLMDLGLDLFS
;
A
#
# COMPACT_ATOMS: atom_id res chain seq x y z
N MET A 1 18.15 1.72 12.96
CA MET A 1 18.44 1.14 11.63
C MET A 1 17.46 1.73 10.64
N ALA A 2 17.87 2.07 9.42
CA ALA A 2 16.90 2.39 8.38
C ALA A 2 16.03 1.14 8.16
N ALA A 3 14.71 1.28 8.22
CA ALA A 3 13.82 0.15 8.00
C ALA A 3 14.07 -0.40 6.59
N THR A 4 14.46 -1.68 6.50
CA THR A 4 14.71 -2.34 5.22
C THR A 4 13.39 -2.47 4.48
N ARG A 5 13.38 -2.05 3.21
CA ARG A 5 12.22 -2.06 2.34
C ARG A 5 12.58 -2.67 1.00
N PHE A 6 11.62 -3.34 0.40
CA PHE A 6 11.76 -4.02 -0.86
C PHE A 6 10.66 -3.57 -1.80
N LEU A 7 10.99 -3.41 -3.07
CA LEU A 7 10.04 -3.07 -4.11
C LEU A 7 10.21 -4.06 -5.27
N VAL A 8 9.10 -4.62 -5.73
CA VAL A 8 9.03 -5.42 -6.95
C VAL A 8 8.04 -4.75 -7.90
N VAL A 9 8.48 -4.46 -9.12
CA VAL A 9 7.65 -3.85 -10.16
C VAL A 9 7.46 -4.84 -11.30
N ASN A 10 6.21 -5.23 -11.58
CA ASN A 10 5.87 -6.23 -12.61
C ASN A 10 6.77 -7.47 -12.56
N GLY A 11 6.92 -8.07 -11.38
CA GLY A 11 7.74 -9.25 -11.17
C GLY A 11 9.25 -9.01 -11.21
N ARG A 12 9.73 -7.77 -11.26
CA ARG A 12 11.18 -7.45 -11.27
C ARG A 12 11.57 -6.71 -9.98
N PRO A 13 12.54 -7.23 -9.20
CA PRO A 13 13.08 -6.50 -8.06
C PRO A 13 13.64 -5.14 -8.47
N HIS A 14 13.32 -4.11 -7.70
CA HIS A 14 13.93 -2.78 -7.84
C HIS A 14 15.31 -2.77 -7.17
N ALA A 15 16.32 -2.23 -7.86
CA ALA A 15 17.71 -2.25 -7.40
C ALA A 15 18.16 -0.97 -6.66
N GLY A 16 17.34 0.08 -6.62
CA GLY A 16 17.64 1.36 -5.99
C GLY A 16 17.07 1.50 -4.58
N ASP A 17 17.21 2.71 -4.02
CA ASP A 17 16.61 3.07 -2.74
C ASP A 17 15.07 2.96 -2.81
N VAL A 18 14.48 2.32 -1.80
CA VAL A 18 13.04 2.05 -1.77
C VAL A 18 12.37 3.04 -0.80
N PRO A 19 11.50 3.93 -1.30
CA PRO A 19 10.86 4.93 -0.45
C PRO A 19 9.90 4.28 0.57
N PRO A 20 9.51 5.00 1.62
CA PRO A 20 8.39 4.62 2.47
C PRO A 20 7.12 4.38 1.65
N VAL A 21 6.26 3.47 2.13
CA VAL A 21 5.00 3.15 1.43
C VAL A 21 4.10 4.38 1.24
N SER A 22 4.11 5.32 2.19
CA SER A 22 3.38 6.58 2.08
C SER A 22 3.85 7.39 0.89
N THR A 23 5.16 7.58 0.72
CA THR A 23 5.74 8.32 -0.40
C THR A 23 5.47 7.64 -1.74
N LEU A 24 5.47 6.30 -1.78
CA LEU A 24 5.08 5.54 -2.97
C LEU A 24 3.61 5.80 -3.34
N LEU A 25 2.70 5.72 -2.37
CA LEU A 25 1.26 5.95 -2.59
C LEU A 25 0.95 7.43 -2.92
N GLU A 26 1.73 8.37 -2.41
CA GLU A 26 1.57 9.79 -2.73
C GLU A 26 2.03 10.13 -4.14
N SER A 27 3.09 9.46 -4.62
CA SER A 27 3.71 9.74 -5.92
C SER A 27 3.03 9.07 -7.10
N LEU A 28 2.34 7.94 -6.90
CA LEU A 28 1.72 7.17 -7.98
C LEU A 28 0.19 7.12 -7.83
N PRO A 29 -0.60 7.57 -8.83
CA PRO A 29 -2.04 7.33 -8.86
C PRO A 29 -2.29 5.83 -8.99
N GLY A 30 -3.34 5.29 -8.36
CA GLY A 30 -3.66 3.87 -8.48
C GLY A 30 -4.53 3.31 -7.37
N ALA A 31 -5.01 2.09 -7.56
CA ALA A 31 -5.70 1.32 -6.53
C ALA A 31 -4.71 0.52 -5.70
N TYR A 32 -4.91 0.40 -4.39
CA TYR A 32 -4.00 -0.36 -3.55
C TYR A 32 -4.68 -1.20 -2.47
N THR A 33 -3.98 -2.22 -2.01
CA THR A 33 -4.32 -2.99 -0.81
C THR A 33 -3.07 -3.20 0.02
N THR A 34 -3.24 -3.29 1.33
CA THR A 34 -2.17 -3.59 2.28
C THR A 34 -2.64 -4.71 3.17
N THR A 35 -1.79 -5.71 3.36
CA THR A 35 -1.94 -6.77 4.36
C THR A 35 -0.62 -6.93 5.11
N ARG A 36 -0.56 -7.88 6.05
CA ARG A 36 0.68 -8.26 6.72
C ARG A 36 0.83 -9.76 6.82
N THR A 37 2.06 -10.21 7.05
CA THR A 37 2.33 -11.57 7.47
C THR A 37 2.07 -11.75 8.97
N HIS A 38 1.98 -13.00 9.41
CA HIS A 38 1.81 -13.39 10.80
C HIS A 38 2.56 -14.68 11.08
N GLY A 39 2.83 -14.95 12.37
CA GLY A 39 3.55 -16.15 12.79
C GLY A 39 4.97 -16.19 12.25
N ASN A 40 5.72 -15.10 12.44
CA ASN A 40 7.09 -14.93 11.93
C ASN A 40 7.19 -15.08 10.40
N ALA A 41 6.43 -14.27 9.68
CA ALA A 41 6.36 -14.27 8.22
C ALA A 41 5.87 -15.56 7.52
N THR A 42 5.36 -16.55 8.25
CA THR A 42 4.93 -17.84 7.67
C THR A 42 3.55 -17.78 6.99
N ILE A 43 2.67 -16.88 7.41
CA ILE A 43 1.30 -16.78 6.90
C ILE A 43 1.04 -15.36 6.40
N LEU A 44 0.60 -15.21 5.14
CA LEU A 44 0.10 -13.93 4.62
C LEU A 44 -1.39 -13.79 4.92
N LEU A 45 -1.76 -12.83 5.77
CA LEU A 45 -3.12 -12.73 6.29
C LEU A 45 -4.14 -12.35 5.21
N PHE A 46 -5.22 -13.12 5.13
CA PHE A 46 -6.41 -12.87 4.30
C PHE A 46 -6.12 -12.51 2.84
N TRP A 47 -5.03 -13.03 2.27
CA TRP A 47 -4.50 -12.58 1.00
C TRP A 47 -5.53 -12.55 -0.14
N GLU A 48 -6.27 -13.64 -0.32
CA GLU A 48 -7.32 -13.75 -1.34
C GLU A 48 -8.40 -12.67 -1.22
N ARG A 49 -8.74 -12.27 0.02
CA ARG A 49 -9.69 -11.18 0.27
C ARG A 49 -9.08 -9.83 -0.12
N HIS A 50 -7.81 -9.61 0.19
CA HIS A 50 -7.09 -8.39 -0.20
C HIS A 50 -6.97 -8.28 -1.73
N LEU A 51 -6.69 -9.39 -2.43
CA LEU A 51 -6.59 -9.41 -3.88
C LEU A 51 -7.95 -9.14 -4.56
N ARG A 52 -9.03 -9.76 -4.09
CA ARG A 52 -10.39 -9.44 -4.57
C ARG A 52 -10.74 -7.96 -4.37
N ARG A 53 -10.40 -7.39 -3.21
CA ARG A 53 -10.63 -5.96 -2.93
C ARG A 53 -9.81 -5.05 -3.86
N LEU A 54 -8.56 -5.42 -4.15
CA LEU A 54 -7.72 -4.70 -5.09
C LEU A 54 -8.33 -4.72 -6.49
N SER A 55 -8.70 -5.89 -7.02
CA SER A 55 -9.36 -6.01 -8.32
C SER A 55 -10.65 -5.19 -8.40
N ASN A 56 -11.48 -5.24 -7.35
CA ASN A 56 -12.70 -4.41 -7.32
C ASN A 56 -12.39 -2.92 -7.30
N SER A 57 -11.35 -2.49 -6.58
CA SER A 57 -10.94 -1.08 -6.57
C SER A 57 -10.44 -0.64 -7.96
N VAL A 58 -9.61 -1.45 -8.64
CA VAL A 58 -9.16 -1.17 -10.01
C VAL A 58 -10.34 -1.03 -10.96
N ARG A 59 -11.29 -1.97 -10.91
CA ARG A 59 -12.50 -1.94 -11.74
C ARG A 59 -13.32 -0.67 -11.50
N LEU A 60 -13.63 -0.36 -10.23
CA LEU A 60 -14.41 0.83 -9.89
C LEU A 60 -13.74 2.13 -10.37
N LEU A 61 -12.41 2.24 -10.21
CA LEU A 61 -11.66 3.40 -10.71
C LEU A 61 -11.68 3.46 -12.23
N ALA A 62 -11.43 2.35 -12.94
CA ALA A 62 -11.47 2.34 -14.40
C ALA A 62 -12.84 2.75 -14.95
N ASP A 63 -13.93 2.30 -14.32
CA ASP A 63 -15.31 2.56 -14.74
C ASP A 63 -15.75 4.02 -14.51
N HIS A 64 -15.33 4.63 -13.39
CA HIS A 64 -15.90 5.90 -12.92
C HIS A 64 -14.90 7.06 -12.86
N ARG A 65 -13.62 6.78 -12.58
CA ARG A 65 -12.54 7.75 -12.35
C ARG A 65 -11.19 7.23 -12.86
N PRO A 66 -11.03 6.98 -14.18
CA PRO A 66 -9.80 6.41 -14.74
C PRO A 66 -8.59 7.31 -14.52
N ASP A 67 -8.80 8.62 -14.32
CA ASP A 67 -7.77 9.58 -13.93
C ASP A 67 -7.09 9.20 -12.60
N LEU A 68 -7.84 8.64 -11.64
CA LEU A 68 -7.31 8.20 -10.35
C LEU A 68 -6.51 6.89 -10.44
N LEU A 69 -6.61 6.17 -11.56
CA LEU A 69 -5.80 5.01 -11.87
C LEU A 69 -4.51 5.40 -12.63
N GLY A 70 -4.41 6.65 -13.11
CA GLY A 70 -3.32 7.12 -13.99
C GLY A 70 -3.66 7.07 -15.49
N GLY A 71 -4.89 6.68 -15.82
CA GLY A 71 -5.40 6.64 -17.19
C GLY A 71 -6.40 5.51 -17.43
N PRO A 72 -6.96 5.43 -18.65
CA PRO A 72 -7.77 4.28 -19.07
C PRO A 72 -6.93 3.00 -18.97
N ALA A 73 -7.52 1.92 -18.48
CA ALA A 73 -6.81 0.66 -18.29
C ALA A 73 -7.72 -0.54 -18.57
N SER A 74 -7.10 -1.67 -18.92
CA SER A 74 -7.79 -2.96 -18.89
C SER A 74 -8.24 -3.29 -17.47
N THR A 75 -9.48 -3.70 -17.29
CA THR A 75 -10.03 -4.17 -16.01
C THR A 75 -9.95 -5.69 -15.86
N ASP A 76 -9.17 -6.36 -16.70
CA ASP A 76 -9.06 -7.81 -16.66
C ASP A 76 -8.49 -8.28 -15.31
N HIS A 77 -9.36 -8.93 -14.53
CA HIS A 77 -9.01 -9.50 -13.23
C HIS A 77 -7.90 -10.57 -13.34
N SER A 78 -7.81 -11.28 -14.47
CA SER A 78 -6.80 -12.31 -14.66
C SER A 78 -5.40 -11.70 -14.74
N SER A 79 -5.27 -10.57 -15.43
CA SER A 79 -4.03 -9.78 -15.52
C SER A 79 -3.52 -9.34 -14.15
N ILE A 80 -4.39 -8.84 -13.25
CA ILE A 80 -3.99 -8.45 -11.88
C ILE A 80 -3.48 -9.66 -11.11
N ARG A 81 -4.16 -10.82 -11.18
CA ARG A 81 -3.71 -12.03 -10.49
C ARG A 81 -2.35 -12.51 -10.98
N THR A 82 -2.12 -12.48 -12.30
CA THR A 82 -0.85 -12.87 -12.90
C THR A 82 0.28 -11.96 -12.42
N LEU A 83 0.13 -10.63 -12.54
CA LEU A 83 1.13 -9.67 -12.08
C LEU A 83 1.49 -9.85 -10.60
N VAL A 84 0.46 -10.06 -9.78
CA VAL A 84 0.61 -10.28 -8.34
C VAL A 84 1.28 -11.63 -8.06
N GLY A 85 0.90 -12.69 -8.76
CA GLY A 85 1.48 -14.03 -8.64
C GLY A 85 2.95 -14.08 -9.06
N GLU A 86 3.37 -13.25 -10.02
CA GLU A 86 4.76 -13.12 -10.43
C GLU A 86 5.62 -12.27 -9.48
N SER A 87 4.99 -11.31 -8.79
CA SER A 87 5.69 -10.32 -7.95
C SER A 87 5.80 -10.77 -6.50
N LEU A 88 4.74 -11.35 -5.94
CA LEU A 88 4.67 -11.70 -4.52
C LEU A 88 5.75 -12.70 -4.08
N PRO A 89 5.98 -13.83 -4.76
CA PRO A 89 7.01 -14.79 -4.35
C PRO A 89 8.42 -14.16 -4.35
N LYS A 90 8.71 -13.29 -5.32
CA LYS A 90 10.00 -12.60 -5.43
C LYS A 90 10.19 -11.59 -4.30
N GLY A 91 9.16 -10.79 -4.03
CA GLY A 91 9.19 -9.81 -2.94
C GLY A 91 9.35 -10.47 -1.58
N LEU A 92 8.57 -11.52 -1.31
CA LEU A 92 8.69 -12.28 -0.07
C LEU A 92 10.04 -12.96 0.04
N GLY A 93 10.55 -13.58 -1.04
CA GLY A 93 11.87 -14.21 -1.03
C GLY A 93 13.00 -13.23 -0.68
N LEU A 94 12.95 -12.00 -1.20
CA LEU A 94 13.91 -10.95 -0.85
C LEU A 94 13.79 -10.53 0.61
N ALA A 95 12.58 -10.31 1.10
CA ALA A 95 12.33 -9.89 2.47
C ALA A 95 12.76 -10.97 3.47
N LEU A 96 12.38 -12.22 3.23
CA LEU A 96 12.73 -13.37 4.07
C LEU A 96 14.25 -13.61 4.12
N ALA A 97 14.97 -13.42 3.00
CA ALA A 97 16.42 -13.54 2.97
C ALA A 97 17.16 -12.45 3.76
N ALA A 98 16.48 -11.35 4.06
CA ALA A 98 17.00 -10.24 4.85
C ALA A 98 16.50 -10.22 6.30
N MET A 99 15.65 -11.17 6.70
CA MET A 99 15.22 -11.33 8.08
C MET A 99 16.39 -11.82 8.94
N ASP A 100 16.55 -11.23 10.12
CA ASP A 100 17.36 -11.81 11.18
C ASP A 100 16.53 -12.85 11.97
N GLU A 101 17.12 -13.44 13.01
CA GLU A 101 16.45 -14.46 13.83
C GLU A 101 15.34 -13.87 14.74
N GLU A 102 15.13 -12.55 14.76
CA GLU A 102 14.07 -11.93 15.57
C GLU A 102 12.69 -12.11 14.92
N ILE A 103 11.67 -12.35 15.75
CA ILE A 103 10.29 -12.54 15.27
C ILE A 103 9.83 -11.24 14.61
N THR A 104 9.75 -11.26 13.28
CA THR A 104 9.40 -10.08 12.49
C THR A 104 8.23 -10.40 11.55
N GLU A 105 7.21 -9.54 11.61
CA GLU A 105 6.12 -9.54 10.63
C GLU A 105 6.50 -8.62 9.47
N LEU A 106 5.87 -8.81 8.31
CA LEU A 106 6.10 -8.02 7.11
C LEU A 106 4.79 -7.34 6.70
N ALA A 107 4.82 -6.05 6.43
CA ALA A 107 3.75 -5.34 5.76
C ALA A 107 3.91 -5.49 4.24
N VAL A 108 2.84 -5.88 3.55
CA VAL A 108 2.82 -6.11 2.11
C VAL A 108 1.77 -5.21 1.48
N THR A 109 2.20 -4.25 0.68
CA THR A 109 1.34 -3.33 -0.05
C THR A 109 1.44 -3.57 -1.55
N ALA A 110 0.32 -3.87 -2.19
CA ALA A 110 0.20 -3.98 -3.64
C ALA A 110 -0.53 -2.75 -4.17
N LEU A 111 0.12 -1.98 -5.04
CA LEU A 111 -0.42 -0.83 -5.76
C LEU A 111 -0.49 -1.16 -7.24
N VAL A 112 -1.68 -1.00 -7.83
CA VAL A 112 -1.92 -1.16 -9.26
C VAL A 112 -2.27 0.19 -9.87
N CYS A 113 -1.58 0.56 -10.93
CA CYS A 113 -1.84 1.78 -11.69
C CYS A 113 -1.81 1.51 -13.19
N SER A 114 -2.21 2.52 -13.95
CA SER A 114 -2.00 2.59 -15.40
C SER A 114 -1.15 3.81 -15.73
N GLY A 115 -0.38 3.74 -16.81
CA GLY A 115 0.54 4.84 -17.16
C GLY A 115 1.80 4.88 -16.31
N GLY A 116 2.17 3.77 -15.65
CA GLY A 116 3.44 3.62 -14.94
C GLY A 116 4.56 3.22 -15.89
N VAL A 117 5.35 2.20 -15.52
CA VAL A 117 6.50 1.74 -16.30
C VAL A 117 6.09 1.16 -17.66
N SER A 118 4.93 0.49 -17.75
CA SER A 118 4.44 -0.10 -19.00
C SER A 118 3.74 0.91 -19.93
N GLY A 119 3.56 2.16 -19.49
CA GLY A 119 2.90 3.20 -20.27
C GLY A 119 1.36 3.17 -20.18
N SER A 120 0.72 4.11 -20.90
CA SER A 120 -0.73 4.31 -20.85
C SER A 120 -1.48 3.10 -21.41
N GLY A 121 -2.57 2.68 -20.75
CA GLY A 121 -3.43 1.58 -21.22
C GLY A 121 -3.06 0.20 -20.67
N ALA A 122 -1.82 0.02 -20.20
CA ALA A 122 -1.38 -1.18 -19.50
C ALA A 122 -1.53 -1.02 -17.98
N LEU A 123 -1.63 -2.16 -17.27
CA LEU A 123 -1.56 -2.19 -15.82
C LEU A 123 -0.11 -2.43 -15.37
N ASP A 124 0.33 -1.63 -14.42
CA ASP A 124 1.56 -1.82 -13.67
C ASP A 124 1.24 -2.20 -12.22
N LEU A 125 2.01 -3.13 -11.67
CA LEU A 125 1.97 -3.51 -10.26
C LEU A 125 3.27 -3.10 -9.57
N TYR A 126 3.12 -2.37 -8.47
CA TYR A 126 4.17 -2.04 -7.52
C TYR A 126 3.88 -2.78 -6.21
N LEU A 127 4.72 -3.76 -5.89
CA LEU A 127 4.64 -4.52 -4.64
C LEU A 127 5.71 -4.02 -3.68
N HIS A 128 5.27 -3.28 -2.67
CA HIS A 128 6.10 -2.77 -1.59
C HIS A 128 6.03 -3.70 -0.38
N ILE A 129 7.18 -4.06 0.17
CA ILE A 129 7.30 -4.89 1.36
C ILE A 129 8.23 -4.19 2.35
N ALA A 130 7.82 -4.14 3.60
CA ALA A 130 8.62 -3.63 4.70
C ALA A 130 8.43 -4.52 5.92
N PHE A 131 9.37 -4.46 6.86
CA PHE A 131 9.13 -4.96 8.22
C PHE A 131 7.91 -4.26 8.80
N TYR A 132 7.10 -4.97 9.57
CA TYR A 132 5.89 -4.45 10.21
C TYR A 132 6.13 -4.29 11.70
N VAL A 133 5.97 -3.06 12.19
CA VAL A 133 5.96 -2.79 13.62
C VAL A 133 4.52 -2.52 14.04
N PRO A 134 3.91 -3.35 14.91
CA PRO A 134 2.56 -3.11 15.37
C PRO A 134 2.44 -1.73 16.06
N PRO A 135 1.51 -0.85 15.63
CA PRO A 135 1.29 0.41 16.31
C PRO A 135 0.81 0.15 17.74
N VAL A 136 1.50 0.72 18.71
CA VAL A 136 1.12 0.62 20.12
C VAL A 136 0.10 1.71 20.42
N PHE A 137 -1.18 1.38 20.28
CA PHE A 137 -2.23 2.22 20.86
C PHE A 137 -2.24 1.96 22.36
N GLY A 138 -1.78 2.92 23.15
CA GLY A 138 -1.79 2.80 24.61
C GLY A 138 -3.19 2.51 25.17
N ALA A 139 -3.27 2.20 26.46
CA ALA A 139 -4.51 1.82 27.15
C ALA A 139 -5.65 2.86 27.05
N VAL A 140 -5.34 4.09 26.63
CA VAL A 140 -6.28 5.21 26.48
C VAL A 140 -6.97 5.22 25.09
N GLY A 141 -6.58 4.32 24.18
CA GLY A 141 -7.18 4.18 22.85
C GLY A 141 -6.79 5.30 21.87
N ALA A 142 -7.48 5.37 20.73
CA ALA A 142 -7.27 6.39 19.70
C ALA A 142 -8.33 7.49 19.78
N ARG A 143 -7.91 8.76 19.59
CA ARG A 143 -8.83 9.89 19.45
C ARG A 143 -9.22 10.05 17.97
N LEU A 144 -10.51 10.19 17.69
CA LEU A 144 -11.03 10.32 16.33
C LEU A 144 -11.69 11.69 16.16
N ALA A 145 -11.39 12.35 15.05
CA ALA A 145 -12.10 13.55 14.60
C ALA A 145 -12.70 13.28 13.21
N ILE A 146 -13.86 13.86 12.95
CA ILE A 146 -14.51 13.83 11.63
C ILE A 146 -14.06 15.08 10.88
N ALA A 147 -13.48 14.92 9.69
CA ALA A 147 -13.03 16.03 8.87
C ALA A 147 -13.41 15.83 7.40
N GLY A 148 -13.64 16.95 6.72
CA GLY A 148 -13.72 17.04 5.26
C GLY A 148 -15.05 16.63 4.63
N GLN A 149 -15.08 16.70 3.29
CA GLN A 149 -16.16 16.15 2.48
C GLN A 149 -16.00 14.63 2.30
N GLY A 150 -17.11 13.96 1.99
CA GLY A 150 -17.12 12.52 1.72
C GLY A 150 -16.16 12.13 0.60
N ARG A 151 -15.72 10.87 0.62
CA ARG A 151 -14.84 10.31 -0.42
C ARG A 151 -15.59 10.14 -1.72
N ASP A 152 -14.97 10.56 -2.81
CA ASP A 152 -15.39 10.13 -4.14
C ASP A 152 -15.06 8.63 -4.31
N ILE A 153 -16.01 7.84 -4.80
CA ILE A 153 -15.97 6.37 -4.84
C ILE A 153 -15.45 5.76 -3.51
N ALA A 154 -16.18 5.99 -2.42
CA ALA A 154 -15.79 5.51 -1.08
C ALA A 154 -15.56 3.99 -0.98
N GLU A 155 -16.11 3.21 -1.92
CA GLU A 155 -15.93 1.77 -2.01
C GLU A 155 -14.55 1.34 -2.54
N ALA A 156 -13.87 2.21 -3.29
CA ALA A 156 -12.54 1.95 -3.84
C ALA A 156 -11.43 2.38 -2.88
N LYS A 157 -10.34 1.61 -2.82
CA LYS A 157 -9.13 1.98 -2.07
C LYS A 157 -8.06 2.46 -3.05
N TYR A 158 -7.78 3.77 -3.07
CA TYR A 158 -6.90 4.40 -4.05
C TYR A 158 -5.93 5.41 -3.44
N SER A 159 -4.79 5.59 -4.09
CA SER A 159 -3.56 6.17 -3.54
C SER A 159 -3.67 7.67 -3.24
N GLN A 160 -4.44 8.43 -4.02
CA GLN A 160 -4.73 9.84 -3.75
C GLN A 160 -5.40 10.05 -2.37
N TRP A 161 -6.09 9.04 -1.83
CA TRP A 161 -6.60 9.11 -0.46
C TRP A 161 -5.48 9.13 0.60
N ALA A 162 -4.33 8.49 0.34
CA ALA A 162 -3.19 8.53 1.26
C ALA A 162 -2.74 9.99 1.50
N ARG A 163 -2.83 10.86 0.48
CA ARG A 163 -2.56 12.30 0.61
C ARG A 163 -3.54 13.01 1.56
N CYS A 164 -4.81 12.62 1.55
CA CYS A 164 -5.82 13.19 2.45
C CYS A 164 -5.62 12.77 3.90
N VAL A 165 -5.13 11.56 4.15
CA VAL A 165 -4.78 11.07 5.50
C VAL A 165 -3.63 11.89 6.11
N VAL A 166 -2.68 12.35 5.30
CA VAL A 166 -1.61 13.26 5.75
C VAL A 166 -2.12 14.68 6.04
N SER A 167 -3.17 15.16 5.35
CA SER A 167 -3.77 16.47 5.67
C SER A 167 -4.49 16.48 7.03
N LEU A 168 -5.00 15.33 7.48
CA LEU A 168 -5.55 15.18 8.84
C LEU A 168 -4.51 15.44 9.96
N ARG A 169 -3.22 15.47 9.59
CA ARG A 169 -2.08 15.76 10.48
C ARG A 169 -1.89 17.26 10.72
N ILE A 170 -2.44 18.14 9.88
CA ILE A 170 -2.26 19.61 9.97
C ILE A 170 -3.35 20.28 10.83
N GLY A 171 -4.48 19.62 11.09
CA GLY A 171 -5.56 20.14 11.94
C GLY A 171 -5.26 20.16 13.46
N LEU A 172 -4.06 19.74 13.88
CA LEU A 172 -3.67 19.61 15.30
C LEU A 172 -2.74 20.73 15.80
N LEU A 173 -2.49 21.75 14.99
CA LEU A 173 -1.66 22.90 15.40
C LEU A 173 -2.51 24.05 15.97
N HIS A 174 -3.28 23.79 17.03
CA HIS A 174 -3.67 24.82 18.02
C HIS A 174 -4.03 24.14 19.34
N GLY A 175 -2.99 23.76 20.11
CA GLY A 175 -3.15 23.40 21.53
C GLY A 175 -2.32 22.20 21.98
N GLY A 176 -1.05 22.46 22.36
CA GLY A 176 -0.27 21.61 23.27
C GLY A 176 0.55 20.50 22.60
N LEU A 177 1.88 20.61 22.73
CA LEU A 177 2.87 19.61 22.31
C LEU A 177 2.54 18.21 22.86
N MET A 178 2.24 17.27 21.96
CA MET A 178 2.70 15.88 22.06
C MET A 178 3.00 15.38 20.64
N ASP A 179 4.28 15.11 20.41
CA ASP A 179 4.81 14.55 19.17
C ASP A 179 4.43 13.06 19.09
N LEU A 180 3.29 12.76 18.45
CA LEU A 180 2.91 11.39 18.07
C LEU A 180 3.29 11.16 16.60
N GLY A 181 4.60 11.07 16.40
CA GLY A 181 5.23 10.75 15.13
C GLY A 181 5.02 9.28 14.72
N LEU A 182 4.60 9.12 13.46
CA LEU A 182 5.01 8.06 12.52
C LEU A 182 4.62 6.57 12.70
N ASP A 183 3.92 6.16 13.75
CA ASP A 183 3.72 4.70 13.98
C ASP A 183 2.62 3.98 13.17
N LEU A 184 1.93 4.64 12.24
CA LEU A 184 0.85 4.00 11.47
C LEU A 184 1.30 3.30 10.17
N PHE A 185 2.55 3.49 9.74
CA PHE A 185 3.05 3.02 8.44
C PHE A 185 4.52 2.56 8.43
N SER A 186 5.09 2.20 9.58
CA SER A 186 6.43 1.60 9.65
C SER A 186 6.41 0.11 9.98
#